data_AF-A0A834M5A5-F1
#
_entry.id   AF-A0A834M5A5-F1
#
_cell.length_a   1.000
_cell.length_b   1.000
_cell.length_c   1.000
_cell.angle_alpha   90.00
_cell.angle_beta   90.00
_cell.angle_gamma   90.00
#
_symmetry.space_group_name_H-M   'P 1'
#
loop_
_entity.id
_entity.type
_entity.pdbx_description
1 polymer ?
#
loop_
_entity_poly.entity_id
_entity_poly.type
_entity_poly.pdbx_seq_one_letter_code
_entity_poly.pdbx_strand_id
1 'polypeptide(L)'
;MQTITKIYGTKLLPYSDHMDHLSLDYMTKQFRYQVIVIYRSDAARFGQPLLWPSASFPNPWADTINPNVLFNKLDKGIKERSPEVAFITQCILTPNFTDILSNLFNTLKQKLAVEFEDLRTGWVSKQIPGRGGINIVIGDFVDLSDNLFTKTVINLNLKLLSDLPKPLQTVVTINGYNRY
;
A
#
# COMPACT_ATOMS: atom_id res chain seq x y z
N MET A 1 18.68 16.27 8.07
CA MET A 1 17.39 16.60 7.42
C MET A 1 17.54 17.45 6.15
N GLN A 2 18.69 18.08 5.87
CA GLN A 2 18.90 18.88 4.65
C GLN A 2 18.88 18.06 3.34
N THR A 3 19.13 16.75 3.39
CA THR A 3 19.29 15.94 2.18
C THR A 3 17.99 15.72 1.41
N ILE A 4 16.88 15.38 2.08
CA ILE A 4 15.59 15.11 1.40
C ILE A 4 15.00 16.40 0.81
N THR A 5 14.96 17.49 1.59
CA THR A 5 14.48 18.79 1.13
C THR A 5 15.35 19.35 -0.01
N LYS A 6 16.67 19.11 0.02
CA LYS A 6 17.56 19.52 -1.08
C LYS A 6 17.34 18.71 -2.36
N ILE A 7 17.07 17.40 -2.25
CA ILE A 7 16.87 16.52 -3.42
C ILE A 7 15.51 16.78 -4.08
N TYR A 8 14.44 16.83 -3.28
CA TYR A 8 13.08 16.90 -3.81
C TYR A 8 12.54 18.33 -3.86
N GLY A 9 13.00 19.24 -3.00
CA GLY A 9 12.64 20.65 -3.04
C GLY A 9 11.13 20.87 -3.08
N THR A 10 10.67 21.62 -4.08
CA THR A 10 9.26 21.94 -4.31
C THR A 10 8.39 20.74 -4.72
N LYS A 11 8.99 19.57 -4.97
CA LYS A 11 8.24 18.33 -5.25
C LYS A 11 7.68 17.69 -3.98
N LEU A 12 8.12 18.13 -2.79
CA LEU A 12 7.61 17.63 -1.51
C LEU A 12 6.24 18.23 -1.24
N LEU A 13 5.24 17.38 -0.98
CA LEU A 13 3.93 17.80 -0.49
C LEU A 13 4.06 18.30 0.97
N PRO A 14 3.75 19.57 1.25
CA PRO A 14 3.73 20.07 2.62
C PRO A 14 2.68 19.33 3.46
N TYR A 15 2.99 19.15 4.73
CA TYR A 15 2.04 18.62 5.71
C TYR A 15 0.81 19.52 5.82
N SER A 16 -0.36 18.90 5.95
CA SER A 16 -1.61 19.54 6.31
C SER A 16 -2.35 18.65 7.31
N ASP A 17 -3.03 19.28 8.28
CA ASP A 17 -3.84 18.57 9.28
C ASP A 17 -5.06 17.85 8.66
N HIS A 18 -5.45 18.23 7.44
CA HIS A 18 -6.59 17.67 6.72
C HIS A 18 -6.17 17.12 5.35
N MET A 19 -6.75 15.99 4.93
CA MET A 19 -6.43 15.34 3.65
C MET A 19 -7.49 15.54 2.57
N ASP A 20 -8.65 16.15 2.86
CA ASP A 20 -9.79 16.21 1.94
C ASP A 20 -9.51 16.95 0.62
N HIS A 21 -8.57 17.90 0.66
CA HIS A 21 -8.16 18.67 -0.51
C HIS A 21 -7.10 17.95 -1.36
N LEU A 22 -6.48 16.88 -0.83
CA LEU A 22 -5.44 16.13 -1.52
C LEU A 22 -6.05 15.27 -2.61
N SER A 23 -5.94 15.78 -3.85
CA SER A 23 -6.32 15.07 -5.06
C SER A 23 -5.13 14.96 -6.01
N LEU A 24 -5.21 14.03 -6.97
CA LEU A 24 -4.23 13.97 -8.05
C LEU A 24 -4.15 15.28 -8.83
N ASP A 25 -5.27 16.00 -9.01
CA ASP A 25 -5.28 17.30 -9.69
C ASP A 25 -4.53 18.37 -8.89
N TYR A 26 -4.83 18.47 -7.59
CA TYR A 26 -4.13 19.38 -6.66
C TYR A 26 -2.63 19.10 -6.66
N MET A 27 -2.24 17.84 -6.45
CA MET A 27 -0.82 17.49 -6.35
C MET A 27 -0.09 17.68 -7.69
N THR A 28 -0.65 17.23 -8.81
CA THR A 28 0.09 17.17 -10.08
C THR A 28 -0.10 18.42 -10.94
N LYS A 29 -1.33 18.88 -11.18
CA LYS A 29 -1.60 19.97 -12.12
C LYS A 29 -1.40 21.34 -11.50
N GLN A 30 -1.93 21.53 -10.29
CA GLN A 30 -1.92 22.82 -9.62
C GLN A 30 -0.55 23.14 -9.00
N PHE A 31 0.01 22.21 -8.22
CA PHE A 31 1.19 22.50 -7.40
C PHE A 31 2.47 21.71 -7.75
N ARG A 32 2.40 20.71 -8.64
CA ARG A 32 3.55 19.90 -9.10
C ARG A 32 4.27 19.12 -7.98
N TYR A 33 3.58 18.79 -6.90
CA TYR A 33 4.04 17.86 -5.88
C TYR A 33 4.12 16.43 -6.45
N GLN A 34 5.15 15.69 -6.00
CA GLN A 34 5.43 14.32 -6.46
C GLN A 34 5.72 13.36 -5.29
N VAL A 35 6.13 13.88 -4.13
CA VAL A 35 6.66 13.07 -3.03
C VAL A 35 5.98 13.46 -1.72
N ILE A 36 5.47 12.46 -1.01
CA ILE A 36 5.00 12.59 0.37
C ILE A 36 6.04 11.91 1.25
N VAL A 37 6.57 12.63 2.24
CA VAL A 37 7.57 12.07 3.18
C VAL A 37 6.88 11.79 4.50
N ILE A 38 6.79 10.52 4.85
CA ILE A 38 6.20 10.09 6.13
C ILE A 38 7.33 9.78 7.10
N TYR A 39 7.42 10.53 8.20
CA TYR A 39 8.48 10.38 9.18
C TYR A 39 7.97 9.74 10.47
N ARG A 40 8.57 8.60 10.84
CA ARG A 40 8.08 7.70 11.89
C ARG A 40 8.66 7.99 13.27
N SER A 41 8.78 9.27 13.62
CA SER A 41 9.23 9.72 14.94
C SER A 41 8.45 10.96 15.33
N ASP A 42 8.17 11.11 16.63
CA ASP A 42 7.46 12.27 17.16
C ASP A 42 8.18 13.59 16.90
N ALA A 43 9.46 13.55 16.54
CA ALA A 43 10.23 14.70 16.06
C ALA A 43 9.55 15.42 14.87
N ALA A 44 8.80 14.71 14.01
CA ALA A 44 8.07 15.34 12.90
C ALA A 44 6.90 16.23 13.35
N ARG A 45 6.39 16.03 14.57
CA ARG A 45 5.33 16.90 15.13
C ARG A 45 5.85 18.29 15.47
N PHE A 46 7.17 18.46 15.64
CA PHE A 46 7.79 19.73 16.03
C PHE A 46 8.23 20.56 14.82
N GLY A 47 7.25 21.06 14.06
CA GLY A 47 7.46 22.19 13.16
C GLY A 47 8.24 21.88 11.87
N GLN A 48 8.18 20.65 11.36
CA GLN A 48 8.74 20.31 10.05
C GLN A 48 7.62 20.28 8.99
N PRO A 49 7.39 21.37 8.23
CA PRO A 49 6.22 21.51 7.35
C PRO A 49 6.24 20.57 6.14
N LEU A 50 7.30 19.78 5.94
CA LEU A 50 7.45 18.87 4.81
C LEU A 50 7.44 17.39 5.24
N LEU A 51 7.26 17.11 6.54
CA LEU A 51 7.24 15.75 7.07
C LEU A 51 5.86 15.42 7.61
N TRP A 52 5.21 14.43 7.01
CA TRP A 52 3.95 13.90 7.48
C TRP A 52 4.17 12.99 8.70
N PRO A 53 3.44 13.20 9.80
CA PRO A 53 3.60 12.39 11.00
C PRO A 53 3.05 10.97 10.78
N SER A 54 3.52 10.02 11.60
CA SER A 54 3.03 8.63 11.59
C SER A 54 1.51 8.50 11.64
N ALA A 55 0.85 9.38 12.40
CA ALA A 55 -0.59 9.33 12.62
C ALA A 55 -1.42 9.62 11.36
N SER A 56 -0.86 10.37 10.40
CA SER A 56 -1.50 10.65 9.11
C SER A 56 -1.50 9.45 8.16
N PHE A 57 -0.62 8.48 8.41
CA PHE A 57 -0.50 7.26 7.60
C PHE A 57 -0.22 6.06 8.51
N PRO A 58 -1.18 5.59 9.34
CA PRO A 58 -0.98 4.41 10.16
C PRO A 58 -0.49 3.24 9.33
N ASN A 59 0.47 2.52 9.87
CA ASN A 59 1.20 1.46 9.19
C ASN A 59 1.35 0.26 10.13
N PRO A 60 0.27 -0.53 10.33
CA PRO A 60 0.33 -1.69 11.20
C PRO A 60 1.21 -2.78 10.58
N TRP A 61 2.23 -3.18 11.32
CA TRP A 61 3.07 -4.32 10.97
C TRP A 61 2.58 -5.56 11.73
N ALA A 62 2.17 -6.58 10.98
CA ALA A 62 1.60 -7.78 11.60
C ALA A 62 2.64 -8.67 12.27
N ASP A 63 3.90 -8.60 11.84
CA ASP A 63 5.02 -9.39 12.35
C ASP A 63 4.65 -10.87 12.50
N THR A 64 4.28 -11.49 11.38
CA THR A 64 3.75 -12.86 11.36
C THR A 64 4.02 -13.56 10.04
N ILE A 65 4.17 -14.87 10.12
CA ILE A 65 4.17 -15.78 8.96
C ILE A 65 2.77 -16.25 8.55
N ASN A 66 1.74 -15.98 9.37
CA ASN A 66 0.39 -16.50 9.14
C ASN A 66 -0.47 -15.48 8.37
N PRO A 67 -0.91 -15.78 7.12
CA PRO A 67 -1.72 -14.87 6.33
C PRO A 67 -3.03 -14.45 7.01
N ASN A 68 -3.68 -15.35 7.76
CA ASN A 68 -4.92 -15.01 8.45
C ASN A 68 -4.70 -14.00 9.58
N VAL A 69 -3.59 -14.15 10.32
CA VAL A 69 -3.22 -13.18 11.38
C VAL A 69 -2.90 -11.83 10.75
N LEU A 70 -2.20 -11.83 9.61
CA LEU A 70 -1.92 -10.62 8.83
C LEU A 70 -3.22 -9.93 8.41
N PHE A 71 -4.12 -10.61 7.70
CA PHE A 71 -5.35 -10.00 7.20
C PHE A 71 -6.27 -9.52 8.32
N ASN A 72 -6.41 -10.29 9.41
CA ASN A 72 -7.19 -9.86 10.56
C ASN A 72 -6.64 -8.57 11.20
N LYS A 73 -5.30 -8.43 11.29
CA LYS A 73 -4.67 -7.19 11.77
C LYS A 73 -4.90 -6.02 10.82
N LEU A 74 -4.83 -6.26 9.50
CA LEU A 74 -5.09 -5.23 8.50
C LEU A 74 -6.56 -4.77 8.53
N ASP A 75 -7.51 -5.71 8.55
CA ASP A 75 -8.95 -5.42 8.63
C ASP A 75 -9.28 -4.65 9.91
N LYS A 76 -8.69 -5.05 11.05
CA LYS A 76 -8.81 -4.31 12.31
C LYS A 76 -8.27 -2.88 12.18
N GLY A 77 -7.08 -2.71 11.61
CA GLY A 77 -6.48 -1.40 11.40
C GLY A 77 -7.31 -0.48 10.49
N ILE A 78 -7.89 -1.03 9.42
CA ILE A 78 -8.79 -0.31 8.50
C ILE A 78 -10.08 0.12 9.23
N LYS A 79 -10.61 -0.74 10.11
CA LYS A 79 -11.82 -0.45 10.87
C LYS A 79 -11.61 0.58 11.98
N GLU A 80 -10.46 0.54 12.66
CA GLU A 80 -10.17 1.37 13.84
C GLU A 80 -9.59 2.74 13.49
N ARG A 81 -8.95 2.90 12.34
CA ARG A 81 -8.42 4.20 11.91
C ARG A 81 -9.54 5.21 11.65
N SER A 82 -9.21 6.50 11.78
CA SER A 82 -10.06 7.57 11.26
C SER A 82 -10.17 7.45 9.73
N PRO A 83 -11.36 7.64 9.13
CA PRO A 83 -11.50 7.71 7.68
C PRO A 83 -10.82 8.95 7.06
N GLU A 84 -10.49 9.96 7.88
CA GLU A 84 -9.86 11.23 7.47
C GLU A 84 -8.34 11.13 7.26
N VAL A 85 -7.74 10.01 7.68
CA VAL A 85 -6.31 9.74 7.46
C VAL A 85 -6.14 8.67 6.40
N ALA A 86 -4.98 8.63 5.75
CA ALA A 86 -4.61 7.56 4.85
C ALA A 86 -4.27 6.28 5.63
N PHE A 87 -4.14 5.15 4.94
CA PHE A 87 -3.71 3.89 5.54
C PHE A 87 -2.68 3.19 4.68
N ILE A 88 -1.60 2.70 5.31
CA ILE A 88 -0.59 1.88 4.66
C ILE A 88 -0.86 0.43 5.02
N THR A 89 -1.35 -0.31 4.04
CA THR A 89 -1.59 -1.74 4.09
C THR A 89 -0.28 -2.48 3.78
N GLN A 90 0.35 -3.08 4.78
CA GLN A 90 1.52 -3.94 4.56
C GLN A 90 1.09 -5.38 4.27
N CYS A 91 1.00 -5.76 3.00
CA CYS A 91 0.70 -7.13 2.59
C CYS A 91 2.00 -7.97 2.54
N ILE A 92 2.70 -8.06 3.68
CA ILE A 92 4.01 -8.72 3.81
C ILE A 92 3.97 -9.70 4.98
N LEU A 93 4.49 -10.91 4.78
CA LEU A 93 4.75 -11.86 5.86
C LEU A 93 6.17 -11.67 6.39
N THR A 94 6.35 -11.80 7.71
CA THR A 94 7.65 -11.71 8.35
C THR A 94 8.07 -13.08 8.86
N PRO A 95 9.07 -13.75 8.24
CA PRO A 95 9.61 -15.00 8.75
C PRO A 95 10.33 -14.79 10.09
N ASN A 96 10.22 -15.76 10.99
CA ASN A 96 11.02 -15.77 12.22
C ASN A 96 12.50 -15.96 11.85
N PHE A 97 13.40 -15.20 12.48
CA PHE A 97 14.84 -15.17 12.19
C PHE A 97 15.56 -16.54 12.23
N THR A 98 14.98 -17.56 12.87
CA THR A 98 15.51 -18.94 12.88
C THR A 98 15.35 -19.65 11.52
N ASP A 99 14.45 -19.18 10.65
CA ASP A 99 14.11 -19.80 9.37
C ASP A 99 14.83 -19.15 8.17
N ILE A 100 15.49 -18.01 8.37
CA ILE A 100 16.17 -17.27 7.30
C ILE A 100 17.47 -17.98 6.86
N LEU A 101 18.02 -18.90 7.66
CA LEU A 101 19.37 -19.45 7.49
C LEU A 101 19.50 -20.98 7.35
N SER A 102 18.45 -21.77 7.48
CA SER A 102 18.54 -23.21 7.18
C SER A 102 18.01 -23.48 5.76
N ASN A 103 18.96 -23.54 4.81
CA ASN A 103 18.89 -24.35 3.58
C ASN A 103 17.68 -25.30 3.54
N LEU A 104 16.82 -25.22 2.52
CA LEU A 104 16.23 -26.36 1.76
C LEU A 104 15.07 -25.90 0.83
N PHE A 105 15.34 -26.02 -0.48
CA PHE A 105 14.42 -26.03 -1.64
C PHE A 105 13.70 -24.72 -2.05
N ASN A 106 14.24 -24.09 -3.10
CA ASN A 106 13.62 -22.98 -3.85
C ASN A 106 12.15 -23.22 -4.22
N THR A 107 11.74 -24.47 -4.44
CA THR A 107 10.38 -24.84 -4.84
C THR A 107 9.35 -24.67 -3.72
N LEU A 108 9.71 -24.94 -2.45
CA LEU A 108 8.79 -24.76 -1.33
C LEU A 108 8.56 -23.27 -1.04
N LYS A 109 9.63 -22.46 -1.09
CA LYS A 109 9.53 -21.01 -0.97
C LYS A 109 8.71 -20.41 -2.12
N GLN A 110 8.92 -20.87 -3.36
CA GLN A 110 8.11 -20.45 -4.51
C GLN A 110 6.64 -20.84 -4.31
N LYS A 111 6.36 -22.07 -3.86
CA LYS A 111 4.98 -22.52 -3.62
C LYS A 111 4.29 -21.71 -2.51
N LEU A 112 4.97 -21.44 -1.40
CA LEU A 112 4.44 -20.62 -0.31
C LEU A 112 4.27 -19.16 -0.73
N ALA A 113 5.20 -18.61 -1.52
CA ALA A 113 5.08 -17.27 -2.07
C ALA A 113 3.90 -17.15 -3.04
N VAL A 114 3.67 -18.17 -3.88
CA VAL A 114 2.52 -18.24 -4.80
C VAL A 114 1.20 -18.44 -4.05
N GLU A 115 1.17 -19.30 -3.03
CA GLU A 115 -0.03 -19.47 -2.19
C GLU A 115 -0.37 -18.17 -1.44
N PHE A 116 0.64 -17.50 -0.88
CA PHE A 116 0.46 -16.19 -0.28
C PHE A 116 0.06 -15.13 -1.32
N GLU A 117 0.60 -15.18 -2.54
CA GLU A 117 0.23 -14.31 -3.67
C GLU A 117 -1.27 -14.40 -3.95
N ASP A 118 -1.80 -15.62 -4.05
CA ASP A 118 -3.21 -15.87 -4.33
C ASP A 118 -4.09 -15.36 -3.17
N LEU A 119 -3.69 -15.63 -1.92
CA LEU A 119 -4.39 -15.16 -0.73
C LEU A 119 -4.41 -13.62 -0.63
N ARG A 120 -3.25 -12.97 -0.79
CA ARG A 120 -3.15 -11.50 -0.67
C ARG A 120 -3.88 -10.81 -1.82
N THR A 121 -3.80 -11.34 -3.03
CA THR A 121 -4.54 -10.82 -4.19
C THR A 121 -6.04 -10.96 -3.98
N GLY A 122 -6.49 -12.13 -3.52
CA GLY A 122 -7.88 -12.39 -3.18
C GLY A 122 -8.40 -11.45 -2.10
N TRP A 123 -7.62 -11.19 -1.06
CA TRP A 123 -7.97 -10.23 -0.01
C TRP A 123 -8.04 -8.78 -0.54
N VAL A 124 -7.03 -8.31 -1.28
CA VAL A 124 -6.99 -6.95 -1.86
C VAL A 124 -8.19 -6.69 -2.78
N SER A 125 -8.55 -7.65 -3.63
CA SER A 125 -9.66 -7.50 -4.58
C SER A 125 -11.01 -7.20 -3.91
N LYS A 126 -11.18 -7.62 -2.64
CA LYS A 126 -12.40 -7.43 -1.84
C LYS A 126 -12.44 -6.08 -1.12
N GLN A 127 -11.32 -5.37 -1.04
CA GLN A 127 -11.24 -4.12 -0.30
C GLN A 127 -12.01 -2.97 -0.96
N ILE A 128 -12.31 -1.95 -0.18
CA ILE A 128 -12.86 -0.68 -0.66
C ILE A 128 -11.67 0.26 -0.88
N PRO A 129 -11.46 0.87 -2.06
CA PRO A 129 -10.42 1.87 -2.25
C PRO A 129 -10.86 3.24 -1.69
N GLY A 130 -9.90 4.04 -1.22
CA GLY A 130 -10.16 5.45 -0.87
C GLY A 130 -10.56 5.68 0.59
N ARG A 131 -11.44 6.66 0.82
CA ARG A 131 -11.84 7.11 2.18
C ARG A 131 -12.54 5.97 2.93
N GLY A 132 -12.07 5.69 4.15
CA GLY A 132 -12.56 4.55 4.96
C GLY A 132 -12.13 3.16 4.47
N GLY A 133 -11.37 3.07 3.38
CA GLY A 133 -10.90 1.83 2.78
C GLY A 133 -9.39 1.63 2.84
N ILE A 134 -8.78 1.12 1.78
CA ILE A 134 -7.31 1.09 1.61
C ILE A 134 -6.84 2.17 0.64
N ASN A 135 -5.63 2.68 0.86
CA ASN A 135 -5.05 3.77 0.06
C ASN A 135 -3.68 3.39 -0.51
N ILE A 136 -2.74 3.02 0.35
CA ILE A 136 -1.38 2.65 -0.03
C ILE A 136 -1.19 1.19 0.33
N VAL A 137 -0.81 0.37 -0.65
CA VAL A 137 -0.50 -1.04 -0.44
C VAL A 137 0.98 -1.25 -0.70
N ILE A 138 1.69 -1.85 0.25
CA ILE A 138 3.06 -2.29 0.07
C ILE A 138 3.14 -3.81 0.15
N GLY A 139 4.03 -4.40 -0.63
CA GLY A 139 4.22 -5.84 -0.69
C GLY A 139 5.60 -6.18 -1.24
N ASP A 140 6.10 -7.36 -0.88
CA ASP A 140 7.31 -7.93 -1.48
C ASP A 140 6.96 -8.76 -2.74
N PHE A 141 7.96 -9.04 -3.57
CA PHE A 141 7.85 -9.90 -4.76
C PHE A 141 6.66 -9.54 -5.67
N VAL A 142 6.49 -8.24 -5.94
CA VAL A 142 5.34 -7.69 -6.67
C VAL A 142 5.32 -8.04 -8.17
N ASP A 143 6.42 -8.62 -8.65
CA ASP A 143 6.66 -9.11 -9.99
C ASP A 143 6.25 -10.57 -10.20
N LEU A 144 5.90 -11.29 -9.12
CA LEU A 144 5.39 -12.64 -9.22
C LEU A 144 4.14 -12.70 -10.12
N SER A 145 4.04 -13.80 -10.83
CA SER A 145 2.84 -14.19 -11.56
C SER A 145 2.30 -13.12 -12.51
N ASP A 146 3.20 -12.58 -13.34
CA ASP A 146 2.89 -11.50 -14.27
C ASP A 146 2.26 -10.28 -13.55
N ASN A 147 2.85 -9.90 -12.42
CA ASN A 147 2.48 -8.75 -11.61
C ASN A 147 1.02 -8.79 -11.11
N LEU A 148 0.45 -9.98 -10.89
CA LEU A 148 -0.97 -10.15 -10.54
C LEU A 148 -1.40 -9.28 -9.35
N PHE A 149 -0.63 -9.29 -8.27
CA PHE A 149 -0.90 -8.45 -7.10
C PHE A 149 -0.94 -6.96 -7.46
N THR A 150 0.08 -6.47 -8.17
CA THR A 150 0.17 -5.07 -8.61
C THR A 150 -1.01 -4.67 -9.49
N LYS A 151 -1.35 -5.51 -10.47
CA LYS A 151 -2.50 -5.30 -11.36
C LYS A 151 -3.81 -5.24 -10.57
N THR A 152 -3.95 -6.09 -9.56
CA THR A 152 -5.14 -6.12 -8.69
C THR A 152 -5.27 -4.87 -7.83
N VAL A 153 -4.16 -4.40 -7.26
CA VAL A 153 -4.12 -3.11 -6.51
C VAL A 153 -4.54 -1.95 -7.42
N ILE A 154 -4.00 -1.87 -8.65
CA ILE A 154 -4.36 -0.82 -9.62
C ILE A 154 -5.84 -0.92 -10.00
N ASN A 155 -6.30 -2.11 -10.36
CA ASN A 155 -7.68 -2.37 -10.80
C ASN A 155 -8.71 -2.13 -9.69
N LEU A 156 -8.30 -2.10 -8.42
CA LEU A 156 -9.20 -1.73 -7.33
C LEU A 156 -9.79 -0.33 -7.52
N ASN A 157 -9.04 0.59 -8.12
CA ASN A 157 -9.51 1.96 -8.41
C ASN A 157 -10.68 2.00 -9.41
N LEU A 158 -10.94 0.92 -10.16
CA LEU A 158 -12.14 0.83 -11.02
C LEU A 158 -13.43 0.95 -10.22
N LYS A 159 -13.43 0.55 -8.93
CA LYS A 159 -14.57 0.74 -8.02
C LYS A 159 -14.87 2.21 -7.71
N LEU A 160 -13.91 3.12 -7.92
CA LEU A 160 -14.11 4.57 -7.80
C LEU A 160 -14.68 5.19 -9.08
N LEU A 161 -14.61 4.46 -10.19
CA LEU A 161 -15.09 4.90 -11.51
C LEU A 161 -16.47 4.33 -11.85
N SER A 162 -17.09 3.54 -10.98
CA SER A 162 -18.38 2.88 -11.26
C SER A 162 -19.55 3.84 -11.43
N ASP A 163 -19.41 5.09 -10.99
CA ASP A 163 -20.38 6.18 -11.23
C ASP A 163 -20.09 6.99 -12.50
N LEU A 164 -19.01 6.66 -13.22
CA LEU A 164 -18.66 7.22 -14.53
C LEU A 164 -19.12 6.25 -15.64
N PRO A 165 -19.38 6.73 -16.87
CA PRO A 165 -19.66 5.84 -18.01
C PRO A 165 -18.57 4.76 -18.08
N LYS A 166 -18.99 3.48 -18.14
CA LYS A 166 -18.09 2.31 -18.05
C LYS A 166 -16.82 2.54 -18.87
N PRO A 167 -15.63 2.55 -18.23
CA PRO A 167 -14.39 2.52 -18.98
C PRO A 167 -14.32 1.20 -19.75
N LEU A 168 -13.75 1.27 -20.95
CA LEU A 168 -13.30 0.10 -21.72
C LEU A 168 -12.51 -0.86 -20.80
N GLN A 169 -12.73 -2.16 -20.99
CA GLN A 169 -12.00 -3.33 -20.46
C GLN A 169 -10.86 -3.00 -19.48
N THR A 170 -10.94 -3.54 -18.25
CA THR A 170 -9.91 -3.56 -17.19
C THR A 170 -8.61 -2.84 -17.54
N VAL A 171 -8.32 -1.70 -16.90
CA VAL A 171 -7.15 -0.83 -17.19
C VAL A 171 -5.83 -1.60 -17.29
N VAL A 172 -5.70 -2.70 -16.53
CA VAL A 172 -4.64 -3.67 -16.75
C VAL A 172 -5.21 -5.08 -16.90
N THR A 173 -5.02 -5.71 -18.06
CA THR A 173 -5.42 -7.09 -18.32
C THR A 173 -4.74 -8.03 -17.33
N ILE A 174 -5.56 -8.72 -16.53
CA ILE A 174 -5.11 -9.88 -15.75
C ILE A 174 -5.18 -11.06 -16.71
N ASN A 175 -4.04 -11.45 -17.27
CA ASN A 175 -3.98 -12.66 -18.08
C ASN A 175 -4.26 -13.83 -17.13
N GLY A 176 -5.28 -14.63 -17.47
CA GLY A 176 -5.70 -15.78 -16.67
C GLY A 176 -4.50 -16.70 -16.40
N TYR A 177 -4.27 -16.98 -15.11
CA TYR A 177 -3.36 -18.03 -14.68
C TYR A 177 -3.79 -19.35 -15.34
N ASN A 178 -2.99 -19.85 -16.28
CA ASN A 178 -3.02 -21.26 -16.62
C ASN A 178 -2.33 -22.01 -15.48
N ARG A 179 -3.13 -22.71 -14.68
CA ARG A 179 -2.64 -23.69 -13.72
C ARG A 179 -1.89 -24.78 -14.49
N TYR A 180 -0.60 -24.95 -14.21
CA TYR A 180 0.14 -26.19 -14.49
C TYR A 180 0.41 -26.88 -13.16
#